data_AF-A0A2E8RVK0-F1
#
_entry.id   AF-A0A2E8RVK0-F1
#
_cell.length_a   1.000
_cell.length_b   1.000
_cell.length_c   1.000
_cell.angle_alpha   90.00
_cell.angle_beta   90.00
_cell.angle_gamma   90.00
#
_symmetry.space_group_name_H-M   'P 1'
#
loop_
_entity.id
_entity.type
_entity.pdbx_description
1 polymer ?
#
loop_
_entity_poly.entity_id
_entity_poly.type
_entity_poly.pdbx_seq_one_letter_code
_entity_poly.pdbx_strand_id
1 'polypeptide(L)'
;MQEEFDAENIAVQIVAINQIPAASFVHMLTDVCDYPVFQDTNEVTAWDKLEGSKDDMFIYNTDSTLHLFLENGGEININMGSDAGYNNVKNAILSAY
;
A
#
# COMPACT_ATOMS: atom_id res chain seq x y z
N MET A 1 10.97 -4.03 -1.75
CA MET A 1 9.90 -4.93 -2.25
C MET A 1 9.69 -4.83 -3.76
N GLN A 2 9.38 -3.66 -4.35
CA GLN A 2 9.18 -3.55 -5.81
C GLN A 2 10.36 -4.15 -6.60
N GLU A 3 11.60 -3.76 -6.26
CA GLU A 3 12.81 -4.29 -6.89
C GLU A 3 12.96 -5.82 -6.74
N GLU A 4 12.46 -6.40 -5.63
CA GLU A 4 12.49 -7.86 -5.45
C GLU A 4 11.53 -8.56 -6.41
N PHE A 5 10.32 -8.02 -6.57
CA PHE A 5 9.35 -8.56 -7.53
C PHE A 5 9.85 -8.41 -8.97
N ASP A 6 10.46 -7.27 -9.30
CA ASP A 6 11.06 -7.03 -10.61
C ASP A 6 12.18 -8.04 -10.91
N ALA A 7 13.04 -8.34 -9.92
CA ALA A 7 14.09 -9.36 -10.04
C ALA A 7 13.53 -10.78 -10.23
N GLU A 8 12.34 -11.05 -9.72
CA GLU A 8 11.61 -12.32 -9.88
C GLU A 8 10.72 -12.35 -11.15
N ASN A 9 10.72 -11.28 -11.97
CA ASN A 9 9.83 -11.08 -13.13
C ASN A 9 8.32 -11.09 -12.79
N ILE A 10 7.97 -10.64 -11.58
CA ILE A 10 6.58 -10.51 -11.12
C ILE A 10 6.19 -9.04 -11.23
N ALA A 11 5.23 -8.74 -12.10
CA ALA A 11 4.76 -7.37 -12.29
C ALA A 11 3.79 -6.97 -11.18
N VAL A 12 4.23 -6.07 -10.30
CA VAL A 12 3.41 -5.48 -9.22
C VAL A 12 3.35 -3.97 -9.41
N GLN A 13 2.16 -3.37 -9.24
CA GLN A 13 2.00 -1.92 -9.17
C GLN A 13 1.68 -1.53 -7.74
N ILE A 14 2.53 -0.69 -7.16
CA ILE A 14 2.36 -0.13 -5.82
C ILE A 14 1.98 1.34 -5.97
N VAL A 15 0.97 1.78 -5.21
CA VAL A 15 0.60 3.19 -5.09
C VAL A 15 0.34 3.52 -3.63
N ALA A 16 0.68 4.73 -3.20
CA ALA A 16 0.31 5.25 -1.89
C ALA A 16 -0.58 6.47 -2.03
N ILE A 17 -1.51 6.66 -1.09
CA ILE A 17 -2.36 7.84 -1.00
C ILE A 17 -2.11 8.50 0.35
N ASN A 18 -1.50 9.68 0.36
CA ASN A 18 -1.34 10.48 1.56
C ASN A 18 -2.64 11.21 1.92
N GLN A 19 -3.03 11.17 3.19
CA GLN A 19 -4.28 11.79 3.66
C GLN A 19 -4.26 13.32 3.53
N ILE A 20 -5.46 13.92 3.41
CA ILE A 20 -5.66 15.39 3.30
C ILE A 20 -4.95 16.16 4.43
N PRO A 21 -5.08 15.79 5.72
CA PRO A 21 -4.46 16.56 6.81
C PRO A 21 -2.93 16.48 6.83
N ALA A 22 -2.34 15.52 6.11
CA ALA A 22 -0.91 15.26 6.10
C ALA A 22 -0.20 15.81 4.85
N ALA A 23 -0.83 16.69 4.08
CA ALA A 23 -0.25 17.21 2.84
C ALA A 23 1.15 17.82 3.00
N SER A 24 1.42 18.48 4.13
CA SER A 24 2.76 19.03 4.43
C SER A 24 3.84 17.96 4.62
N PHE A 25 3.46 16.70 4.86
CA PHE A 25 4.36 15.57 5.12
C PHE A 25 4.51 14.62 3.93
N VAL A 26 3.88 14.90 2.78
CA VAL A 26 3.96 14.02 1.60
C VAL A 26 5.40 13.77 1.15
N HIS A 27 6.28 14.76 1.34
CA HIS A 27 7.71 14.66 1.03
C HIS A 27 8.39 13.49 1.76
N MET A 28 7.98 13.18 2.99
CA MET A 28 8.55 12.07 3.75
C MET A 28 8.34 10.70 3.08
N LEU A 29 7.31 10.57 2.25
CA LEU A 29 7.07 9.38 1.44
C LEU A 29 7.81 9.48 0.10
N THR A 30 7.69 10.61 -0.60
CA THR A 30 8.30 10.76 -1.94
C THR A 30 9.83 10.78 -1.92
N ASP A 31 10.45 11.11 -0.79
CA ASP A 31 11.91 11.13 -0.64
C ASP A 31 12.51 9.71 -0.55
N VAL A 32 11.68 8.69 -0.25
CA VAL A 32 12.15 7.32 0.02
C VAL A 32 11.46 6.24 -0.80
N CYS A 33 10.39 6.58 -1.52
CA CYS A 33 9.61 5.64 -2.32
C CYS A 33 9.83 5.86 -3.82
N ASP A 34 10.05 4.77 -4.55
CA ASP A 34 10.21 4.78 -6.02
C ASP A 34 8.91 4.54 -6.78
N TYR A 35 7.78 4.47 -6.07
CA TYR A 35 6.45 4.24 -6.63
C TYR A 35 5.55 5.49 -6.50
N PRO A 36 4.47 5.59 -7.29
CA PRO A 36 3.57 6.73 -7.23
C PRO A 36 2.99 6.99 -5.83
N VAL A 37 3.16 8.23 -5.35
CA VAL A 37 2.52 8.76 -4.15
C VAL A 37 1.54 9.85 -4.57
N PHE A 38 0.26 9.65 -4.27
CA PHE A 38 -0.81 10.61 -4.52
C PHE A 38 -1.13 11.38 -3.25
N GLN A 39 -1.41 12.66 -3.37
CA GLN A 39 -1.96 13.47 -2.29
C GLN A 39 -3.48 13.49 -2.42
N ASP A 40 -4.21 13.01 -1.40
CA ASP A 40 -5.66 13.12 -1.39
C ASP A 40 -6.11 14.59 -1.24
N THR A 41 -7.33 14.88 -1.72
CA THR A 41 -7.89 16.23 -1.78
C THR A 41 -9.34 16.24 -1.29
N ASN A 42 -9.84 17.40 -0.88
CA ASN A 42 -11.25 17.56 -0.49
C ASN A 42 -12.24 17.31 -1.64
N GLU A 43 -11.79 17.31 -2.90
CA GLU A 43 -12.64 17.03 -4.07
C GLU A 43 -12.74 15.52 -4.34
N VAL A 44 -11.66 14.79 -4.13
CA VAL A 44 -11.57 13.35 -4.44
C VAL A 44 -11.99 12.50 -3.24
N THR A 45 -11.55 12.86 -2.02
CA THR A 45 -11.81 12.15 -0.76
C THR A 45 -11.59 10.64 -0.89
N ALA A 46 -10.43 10.25 -1.43
CA ALA A 46 -10.11 8.86 -1.72
C ALA A 46 -10.10 7.99 -0.45
N TRP A 47 -9.57 8.48 0.66
CA TRP A 47 -9.56 7.77 1.95
C TRP A 47 -10.99 7.42 2.40
N ASP A 48 -11.90 8.39 2.38
CA ASP A 48 -13.29 8.19 2.77
C ASP A 48 -14.01 7.19 1.86
N LYS A 49 -13.72 7.21 0.56
CA LYS A 49 -14.30 6.28 -0.42
C LYS A 49 -13.80 4.85 -0.30
N LEU A 50 -12.57 4.67 0.18
CA LEU A 50 -11.98 3.37 0.44
C LEU A 50 -12.46 2.79 1.78
N GLU A 51 -13.10 3.60 2.62
CA GLU A 51 -13.55 3.24 3.97
C GLU A 51 -12.40 2.67 4.84
N GLY A 52 -11.17 3.06 4.54
CA GLY A 52 -9.96 2.61 5.22
C GLY A 52 -9.47 3.56 6.31
N SER A 53 -8.36 3.18 6.90
CA SER A 53 -7.65 3.88 7.96
C SER A 53 -6.17 4.04 7.61
N LYS A 54 -5.41 4.64 8.54
CA LYS A 54 -4.00 4.93 8.33
C LYS A 54 -3.17 3.64 8.25
N ASP A 55 -2.33 3.58 7.22
CA ASP A 55 -1.39 2.48 6.92
C ASP A 55 -2.07 1.17 6.48
N ASP A 56 -3.38 1.18 6.21
CA ASP A 56 -4.09 0.05 5.60
C ASP A 56 -3.58 -0.24 4.18
N MET A 57 -3.66 -1.51 3.78
CA MET A 57 -3.24 -1.96 2.45
C MET A 57 -4.38 -2.68 1.73
N PHE A 58 -4.67 -2.24 0.51
CA PHE A 58 -5.62 -2.86 -0.39
C PHE A 58 -4.85 -3.59 -1.49
N ILE A 59 -4.99 -4.91 -1.55
CA ILE A 59 -4.31 -5.76 -2.52
C ILE A 59 -5.34 -6.23 -3.52
N TYR A 60 -5.10 -5.92 -4.80
CA TYR A 60 -5.99 -6.26 -5.91
C TYR A 60 -5.36 -7.38 -6.76
N ASN A 61 -6.20 -8.26 -7.29
CA ASN A 61 -5.82 -9.25 -8.29
C ASN A 61 -5.54 -8.58 -9.65
N THR A 62 -4.99 -9.36 -10.58
CA THR A 62 -4.71 -8.91 -11.97
C THR A 62 -5.96 -8.48 -12.76
N ASP A 63 -7.15 -8.92 -12.34
CA ASP A 63 -8.44 -8.51 -12.90
C ASP A 63 -9.05 -7.27 -12.23
N SER A 64 -8.28 -6.60 -11.35
CA SER A 64 -8.69 -5.42 -10.56
C SER A 64 -9.77 -5.68 -9.51
N THR A 65 -10.04 -6.93 -9.15
CA THR A 65 -10.87 -7.26 -7.99
C THR A 65 -10.08 -7.16 -6.69
N LEU A 66 -10.70 -6.70 -5.61
CA LEU A 66 -10.06 -6.68 -4.29
C LEU A 66 -9.85 -8.12 -3.81
N HIS A 67 -8.59 -8.50 -3.60
CA HIS A 67 -8.18 -9.82 -3.12
C HIS A 67 -8.11 -9.86 -1.61
N LEU A 68 -7.38 -8.90 -1.02
CA LEU A 68 -7.16 -8.80 0.41
C LEU A 68 -7.19 -7.34 0.86
N PHE A 69 -7.80 -7.13 2.01
CA PHE A 69 -7.69 -5.90 2.79
C PHE A 69 -6.89 -6.21 4.05
N LEU A 70 -5.78 -5.52 4.25
CA LEU A 70 -4.93 -5.65 5.43
C LEU A 70 -5.06 -4.39 6.28
N GLU A 71 -5.78 -4.52 7.39
CA GLU A 71 -5.98 -3.45 8.35
C GLU A 71 -4.73 -3.27 9.23
N ASN A 72 -4.32 -2.02 9.43
CA ASN A 72 -3.28 -1.68 10.38
C ASN A 72 -3.72 -1.98 11.82
N GLY A 73 -2.94 -2.79 12.52
CA GLY A 73 -3.32 -3.29 13.85
C GLY A 73 -4.31 -4.45 13.82
N GLY A 74 -4.63 -4.99 12.63
CA GLY A 74 -5.44 -6.19 12.46
C GLY A 74 -4.70 -7.48 12.85
N GLU A 75 -5.31 -8.63 12.54
CA GLU A 75 -4.76 -9.95 12.89
C GLU A 75 -3.41 -10.24 12.21
N ILE A 76 -3.24 -9.77 10.98
CA ILE A 76 -2.01 -9.92 10.21
C ILE A 76 -1.12 -8.73 10.52
N ASN A 77 0.06 -9.00 11.09
CA ASN A 77 1.07 -7.96 11.26
C ASN A 77 1.51 -7.43 9.89
N ILE A 78 1.31 -6.13 9.65
CA ILE A 78 1.74 -5.41 8.44
C ILE A 78 2.81 -4.35 8.73
N ASN A 79 3.46 -4.40 9.89
CA ASN A 79 4.54 -3.48 10.22
C ASN A 79 5.77 -3.76 9.31
N MET A 80 5.93 -2.91 8.30
CA MET A 80 6.99 -2.97 7.31
C MET A 80 8.41 -2.77 7.88
N GLY A 81 8.53 -2.28 9.13
CA GLY A 81 9.80 -2.22 9.85
C GLY A 81 10.21 -3.53 10.54
N SER A 82 9.39 -4.58 10.43
CA SER A 82 9.66 -5.91 11.00
C SER A 82 9.75 -6.96 9.89
N ASP A 83 10.64 -7.94 10.04
CA ASP A 83 10.77 -9.05 9.09
C ASP A 83 9.45 -9.80 8.91
N ALA A 84 8.71 -10.01 10.01
CA ALA A 84 7.40 -10.66 9.98
C ALA A 84 6.38 -9.87 9.16
N GLY A 85 6.27 -8.55 9.41
CA GLY A 85 5.33 -7.70 8.68
C GLY A 85 5.69 -7.57 7.21
N TYR A 86 6.97 -7.40 6.89
CA TYR A 86 7.46 -7.39 5.52
C TYR A 86 7.10 -8.67 4.77
N ASN A 87 7.38 -9.83 5.36
CA ASN A 87 7.09 -11.13 4.76
C ASN A 87 5.59 -11.39 4.60
N ASN A 88 4.77 -10.96 5.58
CA ASN A 88 3.32 -11.07 5.49
C ASN A 88 2.76 -10.29 4.30
N VAL A 89 3.18 -9.03 4.14
CA VAL A 89 2.75 -8.19 3.01
C VAL A 89 3.25 -8.75 1.68
N LYS A 90 4.52 -9.20 1.60
CA LYS A 90 5.07 -9.85 0.40
C LYS A 90 4.22 -11.07 0.00
N ASN A 91 3.93 -11.96 0.95
CA ASN A 91 3.14 -13.16 0.70
C ASN A 91 1.69 -12.84 0.33
N ALA A 92 1.10 -11.80 0.92
CA ALA A 92 -0.25 -11.36 0.56
C ALA A 92 -0.32 -10.88 -0.90
N ILE A 93 0.67 -10.11 -1.36
CA ILE A 93 0.79 -9.69 -2.77
C ILE A 93 0.99 -10.90 -3.68
N LEU A 94 1.89 -11.82 -3.34
CA LEU A 94 2.13 -13.03 -4.13
C LEU A 94 0.90 -13.95 -4.22
N SER A 95 0.00 -13.90 -3.23
CA SER A 95 -1.25 -14.67 -3.26
C SER A 95 -2.32 -14.10 -4.20
N ALA A 96 -2.14 -12.86 -4.66
CA ALA A 96 -3.03 -12.18 -5.62
C ALA A 96 -2.57 -12.33 -7.08
N TYR A 97 -1.40 -12.94 -7.30
CA TYR A 97 -0.79 -13.23 -8.59
C TYR A 97 -1.16 -14.65 -9.07
#